data_AF-A0A6H9Q9Z7-F1
#
_entry.id   AF-A0A6H9Q9Z7-F1
#
_cell.length_a   1.000
_cell.length_b   1.000
_cell.length_c   1.000
_cell.angle_alpha   90.00
_cell.angle_beta   90.00
_cell.angle_gamma   90.00
#
_symmetry.space_group_name_H-M   'P 1'
#
loop_
_entity.id
_entity.type
_entity.pdbx_description
1 polymer ?
#
loop_
_entity_poly.entity_id
_entity_poly.type
_entity_poly.pdbx_seq_one_letter_code
_entity_poly.pdbx_strand_id
1 'polypeptide(L)'
;MKRKSLLFVWSYVFILSTIFISCKDTDNSVFGDDFDFPALTDANTIRFTVNVTGDWRQLNIVADGGRMVIDWGNGRMQKVEDPSSMAGGVTYRYGNKGSYNVRIWAEELQLIDISGLLISISDLHLGNMPGMKSLVLNSITDTRELNLNTFCPNVESINIGSFADLEHLEVEHCSRLRNIQIYSNPKLTSMELGNHPEVEELYCSYNGFSSFSLKGLPKLRSVDLGYNSALASLELDENNGINALLISGCAFQSVDDVLECCPSLNELSCSGNRLTELDLTKHLSIRELHCDHNRLTRLLVPEGQYFGHLYCHSNQLGEATLKTLFVSLGQVPKPTPEYPRPPQCRISYSDNPGNKESLKEILKEKNWIVDEE
;
A
#
# COMPACT_ATOMS: atom_id res chain seq x y z
N MET A 1 -13.07 19.06 19.90
CA MET A 1 -12.61 19.38 18.53
C MET A 1 -11.51 18.40 18.16
N LYS A 2 -11.84 17.36 17.38
CA LYS A 2 -10.88 16.37 16.89
C LYS A 2 -10.05 17.00 15.77
N ARG A 3 -8.73 16.90 15.90
CA ARG A 3 -7.71 17.45 15.01
C ARG A 3 -7.56 16.48 13.82
N LYS A 4 -7.91 16.92 12.61
CA LYS A 4 -7.67 16.18 11.37
C LYS A 4 -6.16 16.16 11.10
N SER A 5 -5.58 14.97 10.93
CA SER A 5 -4.25 14.76 10.38
C SER A 5 -4.34 14.86 8.86
N LEU A 6 -3.76 15.92 8.29
CA LEU A 6 -3.47 16.01 6.86
C LEU A 6 -2.05 15.47 6.65
N LEU A 7 -1.96 14.38 5.89
CA LEU A 7 -0.75 13.89 5.24
C LEU A 7 -0.20 15.00 4.33
N PHE A 8 0.97 15.54 4.66
CA PHE A 8 1.70 16.45 3.80
C PHE A 8 2.76 15.67 3.03
N VAL A 9 2.55 15.53 1.73
CA VAL A 9 3.58 15.17 0.74
C VAL A 9 4.47 16.40 0.56
N TRP A 10 5.74 16.31 0.95
CA TRP A 10 6.70 17.39 0.71
C TRP A 10 7.48 17.12 -0.58
N SER A 11 7.10 17.82 -1.64
CA SER A 11 7.89 17.97 -2.86
C SER A 11 8.97 19.02 -2.60
N TYR A 12 10.23 18.61 -2.41
CA TYR A 12 11.34 19.54 -2.32
C TYR A 12 12.07 19.65 -3.67
N VAL A 13 11.99 20.85 -4.26
CA VAL A 13 12.84 21.30 -5.36
C VAL A 13 14.11 21.89 -4.74
N PHE A 14 15.29 21.32 -5.02
CA PHE A 14 16.56 21.91 -4.62
C PHE A 14 17.45 22.26 -5.83
N ILE A 15 18.03 23.45 -5.73
CA ILE A 15 18.78 24.16 -6.75
C ILE A 15 20.22 23.65 -6.82
N LEU A 16 20.69 23.33 -8.03
CA LEU A 16 22.07 22.92 -8.32
C LEU A 16 23.09 24.02 -7.99
N SER A 17 24.18 23.66 -7.31
CA SER A 17 25.45 24.38 -7.39
C SER A 17 26.52 23.43 -7.97
N THR A 18 27.00 23.77 -9.16
CA THR A 18 28.06 23.04 -9.87
C THR A 18 29.42 23.64 -9.56
N ILE A 19 30.36 22.84 -9.06
CA ILE A 19 31.78 23.18 -9.09
C ILE A 19 32.47 22.13 -9.98
N PHE A 20 33.04 22.60 -11.09
CA PHE A 20 33.90 21.80 -11.98
C PHE A 20 35.36 21.92 -11.53
N ILE A 21 36.03 20.81 -11.29
CA ILE A 21 37.50 20.71 -11.37
C ILE A 21 37.88 19.44 -12.14
N SER A 22 38.91 19.58 -12.97
CA SER A 22 39.34 18.71 -14.06
C SER A 22 40.53 17.80 -13.67
N CYS A 23 40.51 16.60 -14.24
CA CYS A 23 41.59 15.67 -14.61
C CYS A 23 42.59 15.05 -13.58
N LYS A 24 42.39 13.73 -13.44
CA LYS A 24 43.33 12.61 -13.68
C LYS A 24 44.32 12.24 -12.57
N ASP A 25 43.81 11.42 -11.64
CA ASP A 25 44.49 10.27 -11.04
C ASP A 25 43.42 9.18 -10.81
N THR A 26 43.80 7.92 -10.72
CA THR A 26 42.92 6.83 -10.27
C THR A 26 42.53 7.06 -8.82
N ASP A 27 41.60 7.97 -8.58
CA ASP A 27 41.13 8.32 -7.25
C ASP A 27 40.08 7.31 -6.81
N ASN A 28 40.55 6.22 -6.21
CA ASN A 28 39.76 5.27 -5.43
C ASN A 28 39.35 5.92 -4.08
N SER A 29 38.95 7.19 -4.11
CA SER A 29 38.78 7.98 -2.89
C SER A 29 37.74 7.34 -1.99
N VAL A 30 38.17 7.12 -0.76
CA VAL A 30 37.30 6.98 0.39
C VAL A 30 37.04 8.39 0.88
N PHE A 31 35.78 8.78 0.97
CA PHE A 31 35.38 10.11 1.43
C PHE A 31 34.22 10.02 2.43
N GLY A 32 33.95 11.11 3.14
CA GLY A 32 32.95 11.14 4.22
C GLY A 32 33.61 11.25 5.60
N ASP A 33 32.88 10.84 6.62
CA ASP A 33 33.28 11.02 8.02
C ASP A 33 34.53 10.19 8.38
N ASP A 34 35.28 10.68 9.37
CA ASP A 34 36.53 10.07 9.81
C ASP A 34 36.31 9.06 10.94
N PHE A 35 35.82 7.87 10.57
CA PHE A 35 35.71 6.71 11.46
C PHE A 35 36.25 5.43 10.80
N ASP A 36 36.61 4.44 11.61
CA ASP A 36 37.10 3.15 11.13
C ASP A 36 36.01 2.35 10.41
N PHE A 37 36.41 1.51 9.45
CA PHE A 37 35.45 0.65 8.78
C PHE A 37 34.78 -0.29 9.81
N PRO A 38 33.44 -0.43 9.78
CA PRO A 38 32.71 -1.47 10.48
C PRO A 38 33.35 -2.85 10.33
N ALA A 39 33.20 -3.72 11.33
CA ALA A 39 33.66 -5.11 11.19
C ALA A 39 32.86 -5.77 10.05
N LEU A 40 33.56 -6.08 8.95
CA LEU A 40 32.91 -6.56 7.72
C LEU A 40 32.50 -8.03 7.87
N THR A 41 31.20 -8.27 7.76
CA THR A 41 30.65 -9.62 7.64
C THR A 41 29.65 -9.66 6.49
N ASP A 42 29.47 -10.80 5.83
CA ASP A 42 28.38 -10.93 4.88
C ASP A 42 27.02 -10.66 5.55
N ALA A 43 26.94 -10.94 6.87
CA ALA A 43 25.76 -10.72 7.69
C ALA A 43 25.38 -9.25 7.88
N ASN A 44 26.26 -8.25 7.71
CA ASN A 44 25.88 -6.84 7.83
C ASN A 44 25.97 -6.07 6.51
N THR A 45 25.81 -6.80 5.39
CA THR A 45 25.95 -6.24 4.05
C THR A 45 24.62 -6.20 3.31
N ILE A 46 24.33 -5.08 2.65
CA ILE A 46 23.32 -4.98 1.58
C ILE A 46 24.06 -4.95 0.25
N ARG A 47 23.58 -5.70 -0.73
CA ARG A 47 24.15 -5.73 -2.08
C ARG A 47 23.03 -5.60 -3.09
N PHE A 48 23.29 -4.87 -4.15
CA PHE A 48 22.42 -4.82 -5.30
C PHE A 48 23.19 -4.29 -6.51
N THR A 49 22.65 -4.57 -7.68
CA THR A 49 23.19 -4.09 -8.94
C THR A 49 22.48 -2.81 -9.34
N VAL A 50 23.24 -1.82 -9.75
CA VAL A 50 22.75 -0.58 -10.33
C VAL A 50 23.02 -0.58 -11.83
N ASN A 51 21.94 -0.50 -12.62
CA ASN A 51 22.04 -0.48 -14.08
C ASN A 51 21.85 0.94 -14.63
N VAL A 52 22.93 1.53 -15.14
CA VAL A 52 22.94 2.89 -15.67
C VAL A 52 22.72 2.86 -17.18
N THR A 53 21.48 3.16 -17.57
CA THR A 53 21.12 3.40 -18.98
C THR A 53 21.16 4.90 -19.27
N GLY A 54 21.74 5.33 -20.39
CA GLY A 54 21.84 6.76 -20.75
C GLY A 54 23.09 7.48 -20.24
N ASP A 55 23.09 8.82 -20.27
CA ASP A 55 24.31 9.62 -20.04
C ASP A 55 24.67 9.74 -18.56
N TRP A 56 23.68 9.73 -17.67
CA TRP A 56 23.89 9.64 -16.24
C TRP A 56 22.62 9.18 -15.52
N ARG A 57 22.80 8.60 -14.34
CA ARG A 57 21.71 8.26 -13.41
C ARG A 57 22.15 8.59 -11.98
N GLN A 58 21.16 8.78 -11.11
CA GLN A 58 21.37 9.10 -9.70
C GLN A 58 20.70 8.04 -8.84
N LEU A 59 21.42 7.55 -7.86
CA LEU A 59 20.90 6.72 -6.79
C LEU A 59 20.83 7.56 -5.51
N ASN A 60 19.71 7.47 -4.80
CA ASN A 60 19.54 8.06 -3.49
C ASN A 60 19.26 6.93 -2.48
N ILE A 61 19.96 6.95 -1.35
CA ILE A 61 19.78 5.99 -0.26
C ILE A 61 19.41 6.80 0.97
N VAL A 62 18.19 6.64 1.49
CA VAL A 62 17.82 7.25 2.77
C VAL A 62 18.05 6.23 3.86
N ALA A 63 18.69 6.63 4.95
CA ALA A 63 18.95 5.73 6.06
C ALA A 63 18.95 6.51 7.39
N ASP A 64 18.70 5.81 8.49
CA ASP A 64 18.60 6.38 9.84
C ASP A 64 19.25 5.43 10.85
N GLY A 65 19.89 6.00 11.87
CA GLY A 65 20.53 5.28 12.96
C GLY A 65 21.85 4.61 12.58
N GLY A 66 22.68 4.36 13.58
CA GLY A 66 23.93 3.64 13.40
C GLY A 66 24.90 4.37 12.47
N ARG A 67 25.70 3.60 11.72
CA ARG A 67 26.68 4.11 10.75
C ARG A 67 26.78 3.18 9.55
N MET A 68 27.22 3.69 8.41
CA MET A 68 27.40 2.88 7.21
C MET A 68 28.57 3.31 6.33
N VAL A 69 29.01 2.36 5.51
CA VAL A 69 29.99 2.58 4.45
C VAL A 69 29.45 2.02 3.15
N ILE A 70 29.50 2.81 2.08
CA ILE A 70 28.92 2.47 0.78
C ILE A 70 30.06 2.32 -0.25
N ASP A 71 30.21 1.12 -0.81
CA ASP A 71 30.95 0.83 -2.05
C ASP A 71 30.01 1.07 -3.23
N TRP A 72 30.29 2.11 -4.03
CA TRP A 72 29.45 2.47 -5.17
C TRP A 72 29.62 1.54 -6.39
N GLY A 73 30.47 0.51 -6.30
CA GLY A 73 30.67 -0.49 -7.35
C GLY A 73 31.61 -0.03 -8.47
N ASN A 74 32.23 1.13 -8.33
CA ASN A 74 33.23 1.68 -9.26
C ASN A 74 34.58 1.97 -8.58
N GLY A 75 34.81 1.42 -7.39
CA GLY A 75 36.01 1.64 -6.58
C GLY A 75 35.96 2.86 -5.67
N ARG A 76 34.89 3.67 -5.72
CA ARG A 76 34.66 4.77 -4.78
C ARG A 76 33.91 4.30 -3.55
N MET A 77 34.35 4.79 -2.40
CA MET A 77 33.82 4.43 -1.09
C MET A 77 33.35 5.68 -0.37
N GLN A 78 32.19 5.61 0.28
CA GLN A 78 31.67 6.70 1.10
C GLN A 78 31.36 6.25 2.53
N LYS A 79 31.93 6.93 3.52
CA LYS A 79 31.69 6.71 4.95
C LYS A 79 30.63 7.69 5.47
N VAL A 80 29.72 7.20 6.31
CA VAL A 80 28.66 8.00 6.94
C VAL A 80 28.53 7.57 8.41
N GLU A 81 28.95 8.43 9.33
CA GLU A 81 28.94 8.15 10.77
C GLU A 81 27.53 8.27 11.36
N ASP A 82 26.74 9.23 10.86
CA ASP A 82 25.36 9.47 11.27
C ASP A 82 24.45 9.64 10.04
N PRO A 83 23.83 8.55 9.55
CA PRO A 83 22.89 8.62 8.42
C PRO A 83 21.72 9.59 8.64
N SER A 84 21.29 9.76 9.89
CA SER A 84 20.19 10.63 10.28
C SER A 84 20.48 12.11 10.00
N SER A 85 21.76 12.49 9.98
CA SER A 85 22.20 13.85 9.68
C SER A 85 22.12 14.22 8.20
N MET A 86 22.02 13.23 7.31
CA MET A 86 22.05 13.41 5.86
C MET A 86 20.66 13.83 5.34
N ALA A 87 20.40 15.14 5.32
CA ALA A 87 19.15 15.69 4.81
C ALA A 87 18.88 15.24 3.36
N GLY A 88 17.86 14.40 3.18
CA GLY A 88 17.46 13.86 1.87
C GLY A 88 18.16 12.56 1.46
N GLY A 89 19.02 12.00 2.32
CA GLY A 89 19.74 10.75 2.08
C GLY A 89 21.11 10.94 1.41
N VAL A 90 21.80 9.83 1.22
CA VAL A 90 23.10 9.76 0.54
C VAL A 90 22.86 9.63 -0.95
N THR A 91 23.28 10.64 -1.70
CA THR A 91 23.11 10.69 -3.15
C THR A 91 24.43 10.41 -3.87
N TYR A 92 24.38 9.54 -4.88
CA TYR A 92 25.50 9.28 -5.77
C TYR A 92 25.09 9.30 -7.24
N ARG A 93 25.93 9.94 -8.07
CA ARG A 93 25.68 10.12 -9.51
C ARG A 93 26.65 9.27 -10.33
N TYR A 94 26.10 8.33 -11.08
CA TYR A 94 26.83 7.56 -12.07
C TYR A 94 26.83 8.31 -13.40
N GLY A 95 28.03 8.63 -13.91
CA GLY A 95 28.21 9.36 -15.17
C GLY A 95 28.51 8.50 -16.40
N ASN A 96 28.76 7.19 -16.22
CA ASN A 96 29.05 6.28 -17.32
C ASN A 96 27.99 5.19 -17.38
N LYS A 97 27.69 4.72 -18.59
CA LYS A 97 26.87 3.52 -18.79
C LYS A 97 27.61 2.33 -18.23
N GLY A 98 26.88 1.47 -17.54
CA GLY A 98 27.46 0.28 -16.93
C GLY A 98 26.54 -0.36 -15.92
N SER A 99 27.02 -1.48 -15.41
CA SER A 99 26.42 -2.20 -14.29
C SER A 99 27.38 -2.10 -13.11
N TYR A 100 26.87 -1.66 -11.97
CA TYR A 100 27.67 -1.35 -10.77
C TYR A 100 27.16 -2.18 -9.60
N ASN A 101 28.04 -3.00 -9.03
CA ASN A 101 27.72 -3.79 -7.84
C ASN A 101 27.89 -2.93 -6.60
N VAL A 102 26.79 -2.36 -6.11
CA VAL A 102 26.79 -1.54 -4.89
C VAL A 102 26.81 -2.45 -3.68
N ARG A 103 27.61 -2.09 -2.68
CA ARG A 103 27.60 -2.75 -1.37
C ARG A 103 27.50 -1.72 -0.27
N ILE A 104 26.63 -1.95 0.70
CA ILE A 104 26.51 -1.13 1.90
C ILE A 104 26.85 -2.00 3.09
N TRP A 105 27.80 -1.56 3.91
CA TRP A 105 28.12 -2.15 5.20
C TRP A 105 27.54 -1.27 6.27
N ALA A 106 26.66 -1.80 7.11
CA ALA A 106 25.96 -1.01 8.11
C ALA A 106 26.04 -1.66 9.50
N GLU A 107 26.14 -0.83 10.53
CA GLU A 107 26.06 -1.25 11.93
C GLU A 107 24.94 -0.47 12.61
N GLU A 108 24.05 -1.17 13.33
CA GLU A 108 22.94 -0.57 14.09
C GLU A 108 21.98 0.32 13.27
N LEU A 109 21.87 0.03 11.96
CA LEU A 109 20.96 0.73 11.05
C LEU A 109 19.51 0.45 11.43
N GLN A 110 18.70 1.51 11.57
CA GLN A 110 17.30 1.42 11.99
C GLN A 110 16.32 1.67 10.85
N LEU A 111 16.74 2.41 9.82
CA LEU A 111 15.93 2.62 8.62
C LEU A 111 16.81 2.49 7.39
N ILE A 112 16.27 1.88 6.34
CA ILE A 112 16.81 2.05 5.00
C ILE A 112 15.71 2.13 3.96
N ASP A 113 15.87 3.07 3.04
CA ASP A 113 15.09 3.22 1.81
C ASP A 113 16.01 3.09 0.61
N ILE A 114 15.79 2.01 -0.13
CA ILE A 114 16.43 1.74 -1.41
C ILE A 114 15.32 1.67 -2.47
N SER A 115 14.82 2.84 -2.84
CA SER A 115 13.82 2.99 -3.90
C SER A 115 14.47 3.40 -5.22
N GLY A 116 14.38 2.52 -6.23
CA GLY A 116 14.92 2.70 -7.57
C GLY A 116 14.16 3.68 -8.48
N LEU A 117 13.44 4.67 -7.95
CA LEU A 117 12.52 5.52 -8.73
C LEU A 117 13.18 6.22 -9.94
N LEU A 118 14.48 6.47 -9.87
CA LEU A 118 15.26 7.14 -10.93
C LEU A 118 16.30 6.23 -11.59
N ILE A 119 16.47 5.00 -11.10
CA ILE A 119 17.53 4.08 -11.54
C ILE A 119 17.11 2.63 -11.28
N SER A 120 17.23 1.77 -12.29
CA SER A 120 16.89 0.36 -12.14
C SER A 120 17.91 -0.32 -11.21
N ILE A 121 17.37 -0.94 -10.17
CA ILE A 121 18.10 -1.76 -9.20
C ILE A 121 17.71 -3.22 -9.43
N SER A 122 18.69 -4.12 -9.42
CA SER A 122 18.48 -5.57 -9.55
C SER A 122 19.31 -6.36 -8.54
N ASP A 123 19.11 -7.68 -8.47
CA ASP A 123 19.94 -8.61 -7.69
C ASP A 123 20.11 -8.22 -6.21
N LEU A 124 19.01 -7.85 -5.53
CA LEU A 124 19.07 -7.43 -4.13
C LEU A 124 19.41 -8.61 -3.22
N HIS A 125 20.41 -8.42 -2.38
CA HIS A 125 20.75 -9.28 -1.26
C HIS A 125 20.85 -8.47 0.03
N LEU A 126 20.31 -9.04 1.10
CA LEU A 126 20.13 -8.41 2.39
C LEU A 126 20.74 -9.32 3.47
N GLY A 127 21.77 -8.84 4.20
CA GLY A 127 22.38 -9.54 5.33
C GLY A 127 21.80 -9.13 6.69
N ASN A 128 21.70 -10.05 7.66
CA ASN A 128 21.17 -9.83 9.03
C ASN A 128 21.41 -8.43 9.69
N MET A 129 20.34 -7.63 9.73
CA MET A 129 20.22 -6.35 10.44
C MET A 129 19.11 -6.41 11.51
N PRO A 130 19.41 -6.91 12.71
CA PRO A 130 18.42 -7.07 13.77
C PRO A 130 17.97 -5.74 14.39
N GLY A 131 18.69 -4.64 14.17
CA GLY A 131 18.34 -3.29 14.62
C GLY A 131 17.37 -2.55 13.70
N MET A 132 17.05 -3.11 12.53
CA MET A 132 16.18 -2.50 11.54
C MET A 132 14.75 -2.36 12.08
N LYS A 133 14.20 -1.14 12.00
CA LYS A 133 12.82 -0.80 12.36
C LYS A 133 11.96 -0.52 11.13
N SER A 134 12.52 0.10 10.09
CA SER A 134 11.79 0.48 8.88
C SER A 134 12.55 0.11 7.63
N LEU A 135 11.94 -0.71 6.77
CA LEU A 135 12.53 -1.15 5.51
C LEU A 135 11.65 -0.70 4.34
N VAL A 136 12.23 0.08 3.43
CA VAL A 136 11.57 0.53 2.19
C VAL A 136 12.38 0.04 1.00
N LEU A 137 11.76 -0.80 0.17
CA LEU A 137 12.33 -1.39 -1.02
C LEU A 137 11.36 -1.21 -2.16
N ASN A 138 11.75 -0.48 -3.20
CA ASN A 138 10.87 -0.23 -4.34
C ASN A 138 11.60 -0.32 -5.67
N SER A 139 10.88 -0.83 -6.69
CA SER A 139 11.33 -0.84 -8.08
C SER A 139 12.60 -1.66 -8.29
N ILE A 140 12.56 -2.91 -7.84
CA ILE A 140 13.69 -3.85 -7.88
C ILE A 140 13.37 -5.02 -8.83
N THR A 141 14.32 -5.40 -9.69
CA THR A 141 14.20 -6.55 -10.60
C THR A 141 15.14 -7.69 -10.23
N ASP A 142 14.98 -8.84 -10.87
CA ASP A 142 15.86 -10.02 -10.73
C ASP A 142 16.03 -10.51 -9.27
N THR A 143 15.07 -10.17 -8.40
CA THR A 143 15.02 -10.58 -7.00
C THR A 143 13.75 -11.38 -6.78
N ARG A 144 13.87 -12.71 -6.78
CA ARG A 144 12.72 -13.63 -6.72
C ARG A 144 12.28 -13.96 -5.29
N GLU A 145 13.20 -13.85 -4.35
CA GLU A 145 12.99 -14.26 -2.97
C GLU A 145 13.48 -13.17 -2.03
N LEU A 146 12.69 -12.87 -1.00
CA LEU A 146 13.05 -11.94 0.05
C LEU A 146 12.67 -12.53 1.40
N ASN A 147 13.68 -12.85 2.21
CA ASN A 147 13.49 -13.49 3.51
C ASN A 147 13.75 -12.49 4.64
N LEU A 148 12.70 -11.83 5.15
CA LEU A 148 12.84 -10.87 6.25
C LEU A 148 12.96 -11.55 7.62
N ASN A 149 12.53 -12.82 7.73
CA ASN A 149 12.70 -13.63 8.93
C ASN A 149 14.16 -13.71 9.38
N THR A 150 15.10 -13.75 8.42
CA THR A 150 16.54 -13.80 8.69
C THR A 150 17.20 -12.43 8.64
N PHE A 151 16.74 -11.56 7.75
CA PHE A 151 17.34 -10.26 7.54
C PHE A 151 17.00 -9.26 8.65
N CYS A 152 15.72 -9.01 8.91
CA CYS A 152 15.28 -7.97 9.85
C CYS A 152 14.12 -8.48 10.72
N PRO A 153 14.36 -9.47 11.60
CA PRO A 153 13.31 -10.11 12.40
C PRO A 153 12.59 -9.17 13.39
N ASN A 154 13.16 -7.98 13.65
CA ASN A 154 12.58 -6.98 14.56
C ASN A 154 11.96 -5.78 13.82
N VAL A 155 11.81 -5.86 12.49
CA VAL A 155 11.24 -4.77 11.69
C VAL A 155 9.82 -4.44 12.14
N GLU A 156 9.52 -3.14 12.22
CA GLU A 156 8.23 -2.60 12.66
C GLU A 156 7.38 -2.12 11.48
N SER A 157 8.03 -1.68 10.40
CA SER A 157 7.38 -1.18 9.19
C SER A 157 8.08 -1.68 7.93
N ILE A 158 7.30 -2.20 6.98
CA ILE A 158 7.80 -2.60 5.66
C ILE A 158 7.02 -1.91 4.54
N ASN A 159 7.73 -1.46 3.51
CA ASN A 159 7.18 -1.01 2.24
C ASN A 159 7.95 -1.71 1.11
N ILE A 160 7.32 -2.70 0.48
CA ILE A 160 7.91 -3.56 -0.54
C ILE A 160 7.06 -3.44 -1.80
N GLY A 161 7.52 -2.62 -2.72
CA GLY A 161 6.74 -2.19 -3.88
C GLY A 161 7.41 -2.47 -5.22
N SER A 162 6.63 -2.79 -6.23
CA SER A 162 7.10 -2.78 -7.62
C SER A 162 8.25 -3.76 -7.90
N PHE A 163 8.26 -4.95 -7.30
CA PHE A 163 9.19 -6.01 -7.67
C PHE A 163 8.61 -6.81 -8.83
N ALA A 164 9.22 -6.70 -10.00
CA ALA A 164 8.75 -7.40 -11.21
C ALA A 164 8.89 -8.93 -11.11
N ASP A 165 9.84 -9.40 -10.30
CA ASP A 165 10.27 -10.80 -10.25
C ASP A 165 10.03 -11.50 -8.91
N LEU A 166 9.53 -10.78 -7.89
CA LEU A 166 9.32 -11.33 -6.54
C LEU A 166 8.23 -12.39 -6.55
N GLU A 167 8.61 -13.61 -6.20
CA GLU A 167 7.74 -14.79 -6.13
C GLU A 167 7.51 -15.22 -4.68
N HIS A 168 8.51 -15.00 -3.81
CA HIS A 168 8.48 -15.42 -2.41
C HIS A 168 8.90 -14.29 -1.47
N LEU A 169 8.08 -14.01 -0.46
CA LEU A 169 8.38 -13.05 0.59
C LEU A 169 8.01 -13.67 1.94
N GLU A 170 8.99 -13.78 2.83
CA GLU A 170 8.82 -14.33 4.17
C GLU A 170 8.86 -13.25 5.24
N VAL A 171 7.79 -13.13 6.02
CA VAL A 171 7.64 -12.16 7.11
C VAL A 171 7.12 -12.75 8.43
N GLU A 172 6.82 -14.05 8.46
CA GLU A 172 6.16 -14.74 9.58
C GLU A 172 6.83 -14.51 10.95
N HIS A 173 8.17 -14.46 10.97
CA HIS A 173 8.96 -14.28 12.19
C HIS A 173 9.26 -12.81 12.53
N CYS A 174 8.77 -11.86 11.72
CA CYS A 174 8.89 -10.42 11.98
C CYS A 174 7.89 -9.96 13.06
N SER A 175 8.08 -10.42 14.29
CA SER A 175 7.12 -10.31 15.40
C SER A 175 6.75 -8.88 15.84
N ARG A 176 7.47 -7.86 15.36
CA ARG A 176 7.26 -6.45 15.72
C ARG A 176 6.52 -5.65 14.65
N LEU A 177 6.10 -6.28 13.55
CA LEU A 177 5.40 -5.60 12.46
C LEU A 177 4.14 -4.89 12.96
N ARG A 178 3.97 -3.65 12.50
CA ARG A 178 2.84 -2.76 12.77
C ARG A 178 2.24 -2.22 11.47
N ASN A 179 3.09 -1.97 10.47
CA ASN A 179 2.70 -1.44 9.18
C ASN A 179 3.26 -2.32 8.05
N ILE A 180 2.36 -2.83 7.21
CA ILE A 180 2.70 -3.72 6.10
C ILE A 180 2.16 -3.11 4.81
N GLN A 181 3.09 -2.71 3.94
CA GLN A 181 2.77 -2.25 2.58
C GLN A 181 3.52 -3.13 1.58
N ILE A 182 2.79 -3.94 0.82
CA ILE A 182 3.32 -4.86 -0.19
C ILE A 182 2.52 -4.66 -1.47
N TYR A 183 3.06 -4.02 -2.50
CA TYR A 183 2.23 -3.68 -3.67
C TYR A 183 2.95 -3.79 -5.00
N SER A 184 2.18 -3.95 -6.07
CA SER A 184 2.72 -4.00 -7.43
C SER A 184 3.76 -5.11 -7.63
N ASN A 185 3.59 -6.27 -6.97
CA ASN A 185 4.45 -7.44 -7.13
C ASN A 185 3.67 -8.55 -7.88
N PRO A 186 3.58 -8.49 -9.22
CA PRO A 186 2.65 -9.31 -9.99
C PRO A 186 2.93 -10.82 -9.94
N LYS A 187 4.16 -11.24 -9.59
CA LYS A 187 4.54 -12.65 -9.43
C LYS A 187 4.37 -13.17 -7.99
N LEU A 188 4.09 -12.30 -7.02
CA LEU A 188 3.84 -12.69 -5.64
C LEU A 188 2.41 -13.20 -5.53
N THR A 189 2.24 -14.51 -5.62
CA THR A 189 0.92 -15.17 -5.74
C THR A 189 0.42 -15.77 -4.43
N SER A 190 1.31 -15.94 -3.45
CA SER A 190 1.02 -16.44 -2.12
C SER A 190 1.98 -15.85 -1.10
N MET A 191 1.53 -15.69 0.14
CA MET A 191 2.33 -15.26 1.26
C MET A 191 1.67 -15.75 2.56
N GLU A 192 2.50 -16.08 3.55
CA GLU A 192 2.05 -16.27 4.92
C GLU A 192 2.51 -15.08 5.76
N LEU A 193 1.54 -14.37 6.36
CA LEU A 193 1.83 -13.28 7.28
C LEU A 193 2.22 -13.81 8.67
N GLY A 194 1.69 -14.97 9.08
CA GLY A 194 1.84 -15.42 10.46
C GLY A 194 1.02 -14.59 11.44
N ASN A 195 1.47 -14.55 12.70
CA ASN A 195 0.78 -13.83 13.78
C ASN A 195 1.46 -12.49 14.05
N HIS A 196 0.73 -11.40 13.79
CA HIS A 196 1.21 -10.04 14.03
C HIS A 196 0.16 -9.27 14.86
N PRO A 197 0.24 -9.34 16.21
CA PRO A 197 -0.80 -8.83 17.09
C PRO A 197 -0.89 -7.30 17.13
N GLU A 198 0.09 -6.60 16.56
CA GLU A 198 0.21 -5.14 16.57
C GLU A 198 -0.11 -4.48 15.22
N VAL A 199 -0.42 -5.25 14.17
CA VAL A 199 -0.77 -4.70 12.85
C VAL A 199 -2.18 -4.12 12.89
N GLU A 200 -2.29 -2.83 12.54
CA GLU A 200 -3.56 -2.11 12.45
C GLU A 200 -3.99 -1.86 11.00
N GLU A 201 -3.01 -1.71 10.10
CA GLU A 201 -3.22 -1.39 8.69
C GLU A 201 -2.40 -2.32 7.79
N LEU A 202 -3.04 -2.83 6.74
CA LEU A 202 -2.42 -3.70 5.74
C LEU A 202 -2.77 -3.21 4.34
N TYR A 203 -1.74 -2.89 3.55
CA TYR A 203 -1.86 -2.49 2.16
C TYR A 203 -1.15 -3.50 1.27
N CYS A 204 -1.91 -4.27 0.51
CA CYS A 204 -1.47 -5.44 -0.24
C CYS A 204 -2.03 -5.46 -1.68
N SER A 205 -2.15 -4.30 -2.32
CA SER A 205 -2.79 -4.16 -3.63
C SER A 205 -1.86 -4.41 -4.82
N TYR A 206 -2.44 -4.73 -5.99
CA TYR A 206 -1.68 -4.97 -7.23
C TYR A 206 -0.63 -6.11 -7.14
N ASN A 207 -0.90 -7.16 -6.36
CA ASN A 207 -0.07 -8.37 -6.37
C ASN A 207 -0.76 -9.49 -7.18
N GLY A 208 -0.24 -10.72 -7.08
CA GLY A 208 -0.76 -11.90 -7.75
C GLY A 208 -1.63 -12.80 -6.87
N PHE A 209 -2.10 -12.34 -5.70
CA PHE A 209 -2.75 -13.21 -4.73
C PHE A 209 -4.03 -13.85 -5.28
N SER A 210 -4.19 -15.15 -5.00
CA SER A 210 -5.41 -15.92 -5.33
C SER A 210 -6.28 -16.22 -4.10
N SER A 211 -5.62 -16.34 -2.95
CA SER A 211 -6.20 -16.41 -1.60
C SER A 211 -5.32 -15.62 -0.65
N PHE A 212 -5.89 -15.08 0.43
CA PHE A 212 -5.11 -14.35 1.44
C PHE A 212 -5.66 -14.63 2.84
N SER A 213 -4.78 -15.02 3.77
CA SER A 213 -5.14 -15.28 5.16
C SER A 213 -4.86 -14.04 6.01
N LEU A 214 -5.89 -13.55 6.69
CA LEU A 214 -5.84 -12.43 7.63
C LEU A 214 -6.00 -12.90 9.08
N LYS A 215 -5.88 -14.21 9.32
CA LYS A 215 -5.92 -14.80 10.66
C LYS A 215 -4.71 -14.38 11.48
N GLY A 216 -4.88 -14.30 12.80
CA GLY A 216 -3.79 -13.91 13.70
C GLY A 216 -3.46 -12.41 13.65
N LEU A 217 -4.37 -11.58 13.15
CA LEU A 217 -4.25 -10.12 13.08
C LEU A 217 -5.36 -9.42 13.90
N PRO A 218 -5.40 -9.60 15.24
CA PRO A 218 -6.54 -9.19 16.08
C PRO A 218 -6.76 -7.66 16.14
N LYS A 219 -5.74 -6.86 15.86
CA LYS A 219 -5.81 -5.39 15.84
C LYS A 219 -6.09 -4.80 14.47
N LEU A 220 -6.20 -5.61 13.42
CA LEU A 220 -6.40 -5.12 12.06
C LEU A 220 -7.69 -4.30 11.95
N ARG A 221 -7.61 -3.12 11.33
CA ARG A 221 -8.73 -2.18 11.14
C ARG A 221 -8.93 -1.79 9.69
N SER A 222 -7.84 -1.60 8.95
CA SER A 222 -7.88 -1.17 7.55
C SER A 222 -7.12 -2.15 6.67
N VAL A 223 -7.77 -2.66 5.63
CA VAL A 223 -7.22 -3.65 4.71
C VAL A 223 -7.48 -3.22 3.28
N ASP A 224 -6.42 -3.05 2.51
CA ASP A 224 -6.48 -2.91 1.06
C ASP A 224 -5.81 -4.11 0.39
N LEU A 225 -6.60 -4.88 -0.34
CA LEU A 225 -6.20 -6.01 -1.17
C LEU A 225 -6.64 -5.79 -2.62
N GLY A 226 -6.89 -4.54 -3.02
CA GLY A 226 -7.37 -4.20 -4.35
C GLY A 226 -6.45 -4.68 -5.47
N TYR A 227 -7.02 -4.91 -6.65
CA TYR A 227 -6.31 -5.26 -7.87
C TYR A 227 -5.47 -6.54 -7.79
N ASN A 228 -5.79 -7.45 -6.86
CA ASN A 228 -5.36 -8.84 -6.91
C ASN A 228 -6.33 -9.62 -7.79
N SER A 229 -6.11 -9.61 -9.10
CA SER A 229 -7.09 -10.07 -10.11
C SER A 229 -7.54 -11.54 -10.00
N ALA A 230 -6.81 -12.37 -9.25
CA ALA A 230 -7.15 -13.77 -8.99
C ALA A 230 -7.75 -13.99 -7.59
N LEU A 231 -7.75 -12.98 -6.71
CA LEU A 231 -8.18 -13.10 -5.32
C LEU A 231 -9.70 -13.28 -5.24
N ALA A 232 -10.14 -14.43 -4.75
CA ALA A 232 -11.57 -14.77 -4.71
C ALA A 232 -12.10 -15.09 -3.30
N SER A 233 -11.23 -15.23 -2.31
CA SER A 233 -11.58 -15.58 -0.93
C SER A 233 -10.57 -15.05 0.07
N LEU A 234 -11.05 -14.76 1.28
CA LEU A 234 -10.22 -14.40 2.43
C LEU A 234 -10.43 -15.42 3.54
N GLU A 235 -9.38 -15.71 4.29
CA GLU A 235 -9.51 -16.40 5.56
C GLU A 235 -9.45 -15.39 6.70
N LEU A 236 -10.48 -15.37 7.54
CA LEU A 236 -10.65 -14.40 8.62
C LEU A 236 -10.88 -15.14 9.94
N ASP A 237 -10.50 -14.49 11.05
CA ASP A 237 -10.98 -14.87 12.37
C ASP A 237 -12.44 -14.39 12.56
N GLU A 238 -13.22 -15.12 13.35
CA GLU A 238 -14.58 -14.69 13.72
C GLU A 238 -14.56 -13.37 14.49
N ASN A 239 -15.56 -12.52 14.28
CA ASN A 239 -15.70 -11.21 14.92
C ASN A 239 -14.46 -10.32 14.76
N ASN A 240 -13.87 -10.33 13.57
CA ASN A 240 -12.75 -9.48 13.22
C ASN A 240 -13.15 -7.99 13.34
N GLY A 241 -12.22 -7.19 13.87
CA GLY A 241 -12.38 -5.75 14.06
C GLY A 241 -12.12 -4.89 12.81
N ILE A 242 -11.98 -5.48 11.62
CA ILE A 242 -11.84 -4.76 10.35
C ILE A 242 -13.02 -3.78 10.18
N ASN A 243 -12.67 -2.52 9.96
CA ASN A 243 -13.58 -1.41 9.76
C ASN A 243 -13.62 -0.95 8.30
N ALA A 244 -12.50 -1.03 7.59
CA ALA A 244 -12.40 -0.72 6.17
C ALA A 244 -11.79 -1.90 5.42
N LEU A 245 -12.50 -2.41 4.41
CA LEU A 245 -12.02 -3.47 3.52
C LEU A 245 -12.16 -3.05 2.07
N LEU A 246 -11.02 -2.99 1.38
CA LEU A 246 -10.93 -2.69 -0.04
C LEU A 246 -10.43 -3.93 -0.79
N ILE A 247 -11.31 -4.52 -1.59
CA ILE A 247 -11.08 -5.72 -2.42
C ILE A 247 -11.51 -5.45 -3.87
N SER A 248 -11.39 -4.20 -4.31
CA SER A 248 -11.79 -3.79 -5.66
C SER A 248 -10.91 -4.43 -6.74
N GLY A 249 -11.46 -4.75 -7.92
CA GLY A 249 -10.69 -5.33 -9.03
C GLY A 249 -10.14 -6.73 -8.77
N CYS A 250 -10.81 -7.51 -7.91
CA CYS A 250 -10.46 -8.89 -7.59
C CYS A 250 -11.38 -9.88 -8.35
N ALA A 251 -11.58 -11.09 -7.82
CA ALA A 251 -12.39 -12.16 -8.44
C ALA A 251 -13.52 -12.69 -7.54
N PHE A 252 -13.94 -11.92 -6.52
CA PHE A 252 -14.99 -12.34 -5.58
C PHE A 252 -16.33 -12.55 -6.29
N GLN A 253 -16.99 -13.67 -5.95
CA GLN A 253 -18.35 -14.00 -6.42
C GLN A 253 -19.40 -13.81 -5.31
N SER A 254 -18.98 -13.88 -4.05
CA SER A 254 -19.73 -13.49 -2.86
C SER A 254 -18.76 -12.85 -1.86
N VAL A 255 -19.31 -12.07 -0.92
CA VAL A 255 -18.62 -11.51 0.25
C VAL A 255 -19.30 -11.92 1.56
N ASP A 256 -20.17 -12.92 1.54
CA ASP A 256 -20.95 -13.32 2.72
C ASP A 256 -20.05 -13.77 3.89
N ASP A 257 -18.99 -14.53 3.60
CA ASP A 257 -18.01 -14.96 4.61
C ASP A 257 -17.33 -13.75 5.28
N VAL A 258 -17.02 -12.72 4.49
CA VAL A 258 -16.45 -11.46 4.99
C VAL A 258 -17.46 -10.74 5.88
N LEU A 259 -18.72 -10.68 5.45
CA LEU A 259 -19.79 -10.02 6.18
C LEU A 259 -20.12 -10.74 7.50
N GLU A 260 -20.01 -12.07 7.56
CA GLU A 260 -20.16 -12.87 8.77
C GLU A 260 -19.01 -12.63 9.75
N CYS A 261 -17.77 -12.61 9.26
CA CYS A 261 -16.59 -12.42 10.11
C CYS A 261 -16.37 -10.96 10.54
N CYS A 262 -16.82 -9.96 9.78
CA CYS A 262 -16.53 -8.54 10.02
C CYS A 262 -17.81 -7.71 10.30
N PRO A 263 -18.50 -7.92 11.43
CA PRO A 263 -19.79 -7.26 11.72
C PRO A 263 -19.68 -5.74 11.95
N SER A 264 -18.47 -5.20 12.13
CA SER A 264 -18.21 -3.78 12.39
C SER A 264 -17.74 -2.98 11.16
N LEU A 265 -17.85 -3.56 9.96
CA LEU A 265 -17.47 -2.88 8.71
C LEU A 265 -18.18 -1.55 8.56
N ASN A 266 -17.41 -0.51 8.30
CA ASN A 266 -17.86 0.84 8.00
C ASN A 266 -17.64 1.20 6.53
N GLU A 267 -16.58 0.67 5.93
CA GLU A 267 -16.24 0.87 4.52
C GLU A 267 -16.03 -0.48 3.85
N LEU A 268 -16.78 -0.72 2.76
CA LEU A 268 -16.62 -1.88 1.89
C LEU A 268 -16.47 -1.42 0.45
N SER A 269 -15.30 -1.66 -0.13
CA SER A 269 -15.03 -1.44 -1.54
C SER A 269 -14.82 -2.79 -2.23
N CYS A 270 -15.84 -3.26 -2.93
CA CYS A 270 -15.85 -4.50 -3.70
C CYS A 270 -16.15 -4.25 -5.19
N SER A 271 -15.81 -3.06 -5.70
CA SER A 271 -15.97 -2.69 -7.11
C SER A 271 -15.19 -3.63 -8.04
N GLY A 272 -15.66 -3.86 -9.27
CA GLY A 272 -14.89 -4.62 -10.26
C GLY A 272 -14.70 -6.09 -9.91
N ASN A 273 -15.68 -6.70 -9.24
CA ASN A 273 -15.72 -8.13 -8.91
C ASN A 273 -16.77 -8.86 -9.77
N ARG A 274 -17.20 -10.04 -9.35
CA ARG A 274 -18.18 -10.89 -10.05
C ARG A 274 -19.42 -11.16 -9.19
N LEU A 275 -19.73 -10.27 -8.25
CA LEU A 275 -20.85 -10.41 -7.32
C LEU A 275 -22.18 -10.40 -8.08
N THR A 276 -23.08 -11.34 -7.75
CA THR A 276 -24.45 -11.40 -8.32
C THR A 276 -25.53 -10.91 -7.35
N GLU A 277 -25.23 -10.95 -6.06
CA GLU A 277 -26.06 -10.40 -4.99
C GLU A 277 -25.18 -9.81 -3.88
N LEU A 278 -25.74 -8.85 -3.15
CA LEU A 278 -25.13 -8.26 -1.97
C LEU A 278 -26.23 -7.92 -0.97
N ASP A 279 -26.24 -8.59 0.18
CA ASP A 279 -27.20 -8.38 1.26
C ASP A 279 -26.52 -7.80 2.50
N LEU A 280 -26.75 -6.50 2.74
CA LEU A 280 -26.18 -5.76 3.87
C LEU A 280 -27.23 -5.49 4.95
N THR A 281 -28.37 -6.19 4.95
CA THR A 281 -29.51 -5.89 5.85
C THR A 281 -29.17 -5.97 7.33
N LYS A 282 -28.09 -6.69 7.70
CA LYS A 282 -27.58 -6.81 9.07
C LYS A 282 -26.41 -5.86 9.39
N HIS A 283 -25.89 -5.13 8.40
CA HIS A 283 -24.66 -4.32 8.51
C HIS A 283 -24.95 -2.84 8.63
N LEU A 284 -25.55 -2.46 9.76
CA LEU A 284 -25.98 -1.09 10.09
C LEU A 284 -24.82 -0.09 10.21
N SER A 285 -23.57 -0.56 10.27
CA SER A 285 -22.37 0.26 10.44
C SER A 285 -21.78 0.80 9.14
N ILE A 286 -22.11 0.20 7.98
CA ILE A 286 -21.52 0.61 6.69
C ILE A 286 -21.97 2.04 6.34
N ARG A 287 -21.02 2.88 5.98
CA ARG A 287 -21.22 4.28 5.55
C ARG A 287 -20.64 4.52 4.16
N GLU A 288 -19.63 3.77 3.76
CA GLU A 288 -19.03 3.87 2.43
C GLU A 288 -19.18 2.51 1.73
N LEU A 289 -19.88 2.49 0.60
CA LEU A 289 -20.11 1.27 -0.19
C LEU A 289 -19.80 1.51 -1.67
N HIS A 290 -18.78 0.82 -2.16
CA HIS A 290 -18.43 0.76 -3.57
C HIS A 290 -18.62 -0.66 -4.06
N CYS A 291 -19.71 -0.91 -4.79
CA CYS A 291 -20.08 -2.21 -5.35
C CYS A 291 -20.37 -2.12 -6.86
N ASP A 292 -19.92 -1.03 -7.48
CA ASP A 292 -20.00 -0.79 -8.92
C ASP A 292 -19.18 -1.81 -9.73
N HIS A 293 -19.41 -1.86 -11.04
CA HIS A 293 -18.70 -2.79 -11.96
C HIS A 293 -18.78 -4.27 -11.52
N ASN A 294 -19.98 -4.71 -11.12
CA ASN A 294 -20.28 -6.09 -10.73
C ASN A 294 -21.40 -6.66 -11.62
N ARG A 295 -22.01 -7.78 -11.20
CA ARG A 295 -23.14 -8.42 -11.87
C ARG A 295 -24.38 -8.45 -10.98
N LEU A 296 -24.51 -7.47 -10.07
CA LEU A 296 -25.55 -7.47 -9.05
C LEU A 296 -26.92 -7.39 -9.69
N THR A 297 -27.76 -8.38 -9.42
CA THR A 297 -29.20 -8.37 -9.72
C THR A 297 -30.02 -8.01 -8.47
N ARG A 298 -29.40 -8.13 -7.30
CA ARG A 298 -29.97 -7.87 -5.98
C ARG A 298 -28.95 -7.11 -5.12
N LEU A 299 -29.39 -5.97 -4.58
CA LEU A 299 -28.66 -5.18 -3.61
C LEU A 299 -29.63 -4.78 -2.50
N LEU A 300 -29.42 -5.30 -1.29
CA LEU A 300 -30.25 -5.00 -0.13
C LEU A 300 -29.44 -4.27 0.92
N VAL A 301 -30.05 -3.22 1.49
CA VAL A 301 -29.47 -2.41 2.56
C VAL A 301 -30.48 -2.30 3.70
N PRO A 302 -30.05 -1.96 4.92
CA PRO A 302 -30.97 -1.74 6.03
C PRO A 302 -31.97 -0.61 5.76
N GLU A 303 -33.15 -0.68 6.36
CA GLU A 303 -34.11 0.42 6.29
C GLU A 303 -33.58 1.67 7.01
N GLY A 304 -33.75 2.82 6.38
CA GLY A 304 -33.26 4.10 6.88
C GLY A 304 -31.74 4.28 6.78
N GLN A 305 -31.05 3.45 6.00
CA GLN A 305 -29.59 3.47 5.90
C GLN A 305 -29.08 4.79 5.28
N TYR A 306 -28.03 5.35 5.88
CA TYR A 306 -27.28 6.48 5.32
C TYR A 306 -25.92 6.01 4.84
N PHE A 307 -25.53 6.47 3.66
CA PHE A 307 -24.17 6.30 3.11
C PHE A 307 -23.57 7.68 2.87
N GLY A 308 -22.28 7.86 3.13
CA GLY A 308 -21.52 8.97 2.57
C GLY A 308 -21.47 8.82 1.05
N HIS A 309 -21.02 7.65 0.59
CA HIS A 309 -21.03 7.25 -0.81
C HIS A 309 -21.64 5.84 -0.98
N LEU A 310 -22.58 5.73 -1.93
CA LEU A 310 -23.16 4.48 -2.40
C LEU A 310 -22.97 4.39 -3.91
N TYR A 311 -21.93 3.68 -4.36
CA TYR A 311 -21.66 3.48 -5.78
C TYR A 311 -22.05 2.06 -6.17
N CYS A 312 -23.10 1.95 -6.99
CA CYS A 312 -23.66 0.69 -7.50
C CYS A 312 -23.93 0.75 -9.01
N HIS A 313 -23.32 1.69 -9.72
CA HIS A 313 -23.37 1.79 -11.18
C HIS A 313 -22.70 0.60 -11.87
N SER A 314 -22.93 0.44 -13.17
CA SER A 314 -22.37 -0.68 -13.97
C SER A 314 -22.66 -2.05 -13.35
N ASN A 315 -23.95 -2.33 -13.11
CA ASN A 315 -24.47 -3.58 -12.56
C ASN A 315 -25.67 -4.09 -13.37
N GLN A 316 -26.40 -5.09 -12.86
CA GLN A 316 -27.57 -5.70 -13.51
C GLN A 316 -28.86 -5.42 -12.72
N LEU A 317 -28.92 -4.30 -11.99
CA LEU A 317 -30.06 -3.98 -11.12
C LEU A 317 -31.27 -3.56 -11.97
N GLY A 318 -32.35 -4.32 -11.87
CA GLY A 318 -33.63 -4.00 -12.51
C GLY A 318 -34.35 -2.84 -11.82
N GLU A 319 -35.37 -2.28 -12.50
CA GLU A 319 -36.10 -1.09 -12.03
C GLU A 319 -36.72 -1.33 -10.64
N ALA A 320 -37.33 -2.50 -10.42
CA ALA A 320 -37.90 -2.87 -9.14
C ALA A 320 -36.85 -2.95 -8.02
N THR A 321 -35.66 -3.51 -8.30
CA THR A 321 -34.56 -3.61 -7.33
C THR A 321 -34.04 -2.22 -6.95
N LEU A 322 -33.80 -1.35 -7.93
CA LEU A 322 -33.38 0.04 -7.67
C LEU A 322 -34.44 0.82 -6.89
N LYS A 323 -35.73 0.65 -7.23
CA LYS A 323 -36.82 1.28 -6.48
C LYS A 323 -36.82 0.83 -5.02
N THR A 324 -36.68 -0.48 -4.76
CA THR A 324 -36.59 -1.01 -3.39
C THR A 324 -35.40 -0.42 -2.66
N LEU A 325 -34.20 -0.43 -3.27
CA LEU A 325 -33.00 0.19 -2.71
C LEU A 325 -33.27 1.64 -2.31
N PHE A 326 -33.79 2.46 -3.22
CA PHE A 326 -33.99 3.89 -2.98
C PHE A 326 -35.02 4.15 -1.89
N VAL A 327 -36.08 3.36 -1.81
CA VAL A 327 -37.09 3.44 -0.74
C VAL A 327 -36.46 3.15 0.62
N SER A 328 -35.58 2.15 0.71
CA SER A 328 -34.88 1.76 1.94
C SER A 328 -33.88 2.83 2.44
N LEU A 329 -33.36 3.70 1.58
CA LEU A 329 -32.41 4.74 1.99
C LEU A 329 -33.02 5.75 2.97
N GLY A 330 -32.18 6.27 3.88
CA GLY A 330 -32.54 7.29 4.86
C GLY A 330 -32.89 8.65 4.24
N GLN A 331 -33.66 9.46 4.97
CA GLN A 331 -34.00 10.83 4.59
C GLN A 331 -32.90 11.79 5.01
N VAL A 332 -32.15 12.35 4.07
CA VAL A 332 -31.07 13.30 4.40
C VAL A 332 -31.66 14.62 4.89
N PRO A 333 -31.27 15.15 6.05
CA PRO A 333 -31.75 16.43 6.55
C PRO A 333 -31.36 17.59 5.62
N LYS A 334 -32.28 18.53 5.40
CA LYS A 334 -31.95 19.79 4.70
C LYS A 334 -31.11 20.69 5.62
N PRO A 335 -30.23 21.55 5.06
CA PRO A 335 -29.53 22.55 5.85
C PRO A 335 -30.53 23.47 6.55
N THR A 336 -30.35 23.68 7.85
CA THR A 336 -31.09 24.68 8.64
C THR A 336 -30.13 25.70 9.25
N PRO A 337 -30.61 26.85 9.75
CA PRO A 337 -29.75 27.79 10.49
C PRO A 337 -29.02 27.15 11.68
N GLU A 338 -29.66 26.23 12.41
CA GLU A 338 -29.00 25.49 13.50
C GLU A 338 -28.06 24.37 13.00
N TYR A 339 -28.30 23.86 11.79
CA TYR A 339 -27.54 22.77 11.18
C TYR A 339 -27.18 23.08 9.71
N PRO A 340 -26.23 24.00 9.46
CA PRO A 340 -26.00 24.54 8.13
C PRO A 340 -25.25 23.59 7.17
N ARG A 341 -24.72 22.47 7.68
CA ARG A 341 -23.94 21.50 6.90
C ARG A 341 -24.34 20.06 7.24
N PRO A 342 -25.48 19.59 6.73
CA PRO A 342 -25.86 18.19 6.88
C PRO A 342 -24.88 17.24 6.18
N PRO A 343 -24.85 15.96 6.59
CA PRO A 343 -24.08 14.95 5.88
C PRO A 343 -24.52 14.91 4.42
N GLN A 344 -23.54 14.86 3.53
CA GLN A 344 -23.80 14.67 2.11
C GLN A 344 -23.85 13.18 1.84
N CYS A 345 -25.00 12.69 1.38
CA CYS A 345 -25.16 11.30 0.93
C CYS A 345 -25.18 11.29 -0.60
N ARG A 346 -24.19 10.61 -1.18
CA ARG A 346 -23.97 10.52 -2.61
C ARG A 346 -24.32 9.12 -3.11
N ILE A 347 -24.92 9.06 -4.29
CA ILE A 347 -25.24 7.80 -4.97
C ILE A 347 -24.92 7.87 -6.45
N SER A 348 -24.31 6.81 -6.98
CA SER A 348 -24.16 6.58 -8.42
C SER A 348 -24.73 5.21 -8.76
N TYR A 349 -25.61 5.16 -9.76
CA TYR A 349 -26.33 3.95 -10.19
C TYR A 349 -26.52 3.87 -11.71
N SER A 350 -25.74 4.65 -12.48
CA SER A 350 -25.63 4.60 -13.95
C SER A 350 -25.42 3.19 -14.48
N ASP A 351 -25.69 2.97 -15.76
CA ASP A 351 -25.41 1.71 -16.45
C ASP A 351 -26.03 0.45 -15.82
N ASN A 352 -27.12 0.63 -15.08
CA ASN A 352 -28.03 -0.43 -14.67
C ASN A 352 -29.24 -0.50 -15.61
N PRO A 353 -29.74 -1.68 -15.99
CA PRO A 353 -30.90 -1.83 -16.88
C PRO A 353 -32.18 -1.21 -16.30
N GLY A 354 -32.27 -1.12 -14.97
CA GLY A 354 -33.37 -0.49 -14.25
C GLY A 354 -33.29 1.04 -14.16
N ASN A 355 -32.24 1.67 -14.66
CA ASN A 355 -32.06 3.11 -14.57
C ASN A 355 -33.16 3.82 -15.40
N LYS A 356 -34.14 4.40 -14.69
CA LYS A 356 -35.23 5.19 -15.25
C LYS A 356 -35.24 6.55 -14.58
N GLU A 357 -35.50 7.59 -15.39
CA GLU A 357 -35.60 8.97 -14.90
C GLU A 357 -36.64 9.12 -13.77
N SER A 358 -37.71 8.32 -13.80
CA SER A 358 -38.75 8.29 -12.77
C SER A 358 -38.22 7.94 -11.37
N LEU A 359 -37.13 7.18 -11.26
CA LEU A 359 -36.56 6.78 -9.96
C LEU A 359 -35.76 7.91 -9.30
N LYS A 360 -35.28 8.90 -10.08
CA LYS A 360 -34.54 10.06 -9.55
C LYS A 360 -35.37 10.87 -8.58
N GLU A 361 -36.69 10.94 -8.76
CA GLU A 361 -37.58 11.69 -7.87
C GLU A 361 -37.55 11.13 -6.43
N ILE A 362 -37.43 9.80 -6.25
CA ILE A 362 -37.33 9.18 -4.92
C ILE A 362 -36.07 9.68 -4.19
N LEU A 363 -34.95 9.76 -4.89
CA LEU A 363 -33.67 10.22 -4.34
C LEU A 363 -33.70 11.73 -4.07
N LYS A 364 -34.30 12.53 -4.96
CA LYS A 364 -34.49 13.97 -4.78
C LYS A 364 -35.35 14.27 -3.54
N GLU A 365 -36.47 13.58 -3.36
CA GLU A 365 -37.32 13.69 -2.17
C GLU A 365 -36.56 13.37 -0.89
N LYS A 366 -35.67 12.37 -0.94
CA LYS A 366 -34.79 11.99 0.17
C LYS A 366 -33.57 12.91 0.35
N ASN A 367 -33.40 13.95 -0.47
CA ASN A 367 -32.24 14.87 -0.53
C ASN A 367 -30.88 14.17 -0.75
N TRP A 368 -30.85 13.10 -1.53
CA TRP A 368 -29.60 12.46 -1.96
C TRP A 368 -28.99 13.20 -3.15
N ILE A 369 -27.66 13.25 -3.18
CA ILE A 369 -26.89 13.77 -4.31
C ILE A 369 -26.67 12.61 -5.29
N VAL A 370 -27.18 12.73 -6.50
CA VAL A 370 -26.89 11.77 -7.58
C VAL A 370 -25.63 12.27 -8.28
N ASP A 371 -24.57 11.48 -8.24
CA ASP A 371 -23.36 11.75 -9.01
C ASP A 371 -23.61 11.30 -10.46
N GLU A 372 -23.52 12.24 -11.41
CA GLU A 372 -23.49 11.94 -12.84
C GLU A 372 -22.01 11.71 -13.20
N GLU A 373 -21.68 10.54 -13.77
CA GLU A 373 -20.32 10.19 -14.18
C GLU A 373 -19.70 11.20 -15.16
#